data_AF-A0A930VE54-F1
#
_entry.id   AF-A0A930VE54-F1
#
_cell.length_a   1.000
_cell.length_b   1.000
_cell.length_c   1.000
_cell.angle_alpha   90.00
_cell.angle_beta   90.00
_cell.angle_gamma   90.00
#
_symmetry.space_group_name_H-M   'P 1'
#
loop_
_entity.id
_entity.type
_entity.pdbx_description
1 polymer ?
#
loop_
_entity_poly.entity_id
_entity_poly.type
_entity_poly.pdbx_seq_one_letter_code
_entity_poly.pdbx_strand_id
1 'polypeptide(L)'
;MFSIRNIGGVALFLAGTTWLWLTPAFAAKEVSTSGLAWTVTRILCLLTMASFAVATWGLFAQHSWWEPVALVSSALGILALIPYWLANTGGGGSTAATAYNAFIHVLMAAGVFALLLIPSLERWVNGNVMRS
;
A
#
# COMPACT_ATOMS: atom_id res chain seq x y z
N MET A 1 -12.73 20.08 -11.13
CA MET A 1 -11.89 18.85 -11.28
C MET A 1 -11.34 18.33 -9.95
N PHE A 2 -11.24 19.15 -8.90
CA PHE A 2 -10.91 18.69 -7.54
C PHE A 2 -12.20 18.37 -6.76
N SER A 3 -12.57 17.09 -6.70
CA SER A 3 -13.58 16.57 -5.77
C SER A 3 -12.88 15.74 -4.69
N ILE A 4 -13.57 15.51 -3.56
CA ILE A 4 -13.06 14.64 -2.50
C ILE A 4 -12.79 13.23 -3.04
N ARG A 5 -13.64 12.71 -3.95
CA ARG A 5 -13.37 11.45 -4.67
C ARG A 5 -12.06 11.49 -5.43
N ASN A 6 -11.82 12.53 -6.23
CA ASN A 6 -10.62 12.61 -7.06
C ASN A 6 -9.36 12.70 -6.20
N ILE A 7 -9.40 13.49 -5.13
CA ILE A 7 -8.30 13.61 -4.17
C ILE A 7 -8.06 12.26 -3.45
N GLY A 8 -9.14 11.61 -2.99
CA GLY A 8 -9.07 10.31 -2.33
C GLY A 8 -8.51 9.22 -3.24
N GLY A 9 -8.94 9.16 -4.49
CA GLY A 9 -8.41 8.20 -5.46
C GLY A 9 -6.96 8.46 -5.83
N VAL A 10 -6.56 9.73 -6.01
CA VAL A 10 -5.13 10.06 -6.21
C VAL A 10 -4.32 9.66 -4.98
N ALA A 11 -4.80 9.93 -3.76
CA ALA A 11 -4.12 9.53 -2.54
C ALA A 11 -3.99 8.01 -2.42
N LEU A 12 -5.05 7.25 -2.75
CA LEU A 12 -5.06 5.79 -2.75
C LEU A 12 -4.08 5.21 -3.77
N PHE A 13 -4.01 5.79 -4.97
CA PHE A 13 -3.06 5.39 -6.00
C PHE A 13 -1.62 5.67 -5.59
N LEU A 14 -1.35 6.88 -5.08
CA LEU A 14 -0.02 7.25 -4.59
C LEU A 14 0.44 6.31 -3.47
N ALA A 15 -0.45 6.04 -2.51
CA ALA A 15 -0.24 5.03 -1.47
C ALA A 15 0.07 3.63 -2.05
N GLY A 16 -0.63 3.23 -3.11
CA GLY A 16 -0.33 1.99 -3.84
C GLY A 16 1.07 1.97 -4.48
N THR A 17 1.54 3.10 -5.00
CA THR A 17 2.86 3.16 -5.68
C THR A 17 4.04 3.16 -4.71
N THR A 18 3.88 3.59 -3.45
CA THR A 18 5.00 3.58 -2.47
C THR A 18 5.47 2.17 -2.13
N TRP A 19 4.65 1.14 -2.34
CA TRP A 19 5.06 -0.25 -2.19
C TRP A 19 6.24 -0.65 -3.08
N LEU A 20 6.49 0.09 -4.17
CA LEU A 20 7.71 -0.08 -4.98
C LEU A 20 9.00 0.21 -4.19
N TRP A 21 8.95 1.07 -3.17
CA TRP A 21 10.10 1.43 -2.34
C TRP A 21 10.66 0.23 -1.56
N LEU A 22 9.85 -0.81 -1.38
CA LEU A 22 10.24 -2.04 -0.70
C LEU A 22 10.82 -3.09 -1.65
N THR A 23 10.98 -2.78 -2.93
CA THR A 23 11.49 -3.73 -3.94
C THR A 23 13.01 -3.56 -4.14
N PRO A 24 13.69 -4.56 -4.75
CA PRO A 24 15.10 -4.47 -5.10
C PRO A 24 15.50 -3.21 -5.86
N ALA A 25 14.59 -2.63 -6.65
CA ALA A 25 14.85 -1.44 -7.45
C ALA A 25 15.12 -0.19 -6.61
N PHE A 26 14.73 -0.20 -5.32
CA PHE A 26 14.90 0.90 -4.38
C PHE A 26 15.82 0.54 -3.20
N ALA A 27 16.43 -0.64 -3.21
CA ALA A 27 17.42 -1.00 -2.22
C ALA A 27 18.70 -0.16 -2.40
N ALA A 28 19.40 0.10 -1.29
CA ALA A 28 20.72 0.73 -1.36
C ALA A 28 21.71 -0.16 -2.12
N LYS A 29 22.70 0.44 -2.80
CA LYS A 29 23.61 -0.28 -3.71
C LYS A 29 24.40 -1.38 -3.01
N GLU A 30 24.63 -1.22 -1.72
CA GLU A 30 25.44 -2.11 -0.89
C GLU A 30 24.64 -3.33 -0.40
N VAL A 31 23.30 -3.31 -0.55
CA VAL A 31 22.42 -4.40 -0.12
C VAL A 31 22.39 -5.49 -1.19
N SER A 32 22.64 -6.73 -0.78
CA SER A 32 22.45 -7.88 -1.67
C SER A 32 20.95 -8.07 -1.94
N THR A 33 20.55 -7.87 -3.20
CA THR A 33 19.15 -7.98 -3.63
C THR A 33 18.78 -9.33 -4.26
N SER A 34 19.61 -10.35 -4.01
CA SER A 34 19.42 -11.69 -4.56
C SER A 34 18.64 -12.60 -3.60
N GLY A 35 18.09 -13.70 -4.11
CA GLY A 35 17.48 -14.74 -3.30
C GLY A 35 15.96 -14.64 -3.18
N LEU A 36 15.39 -15.68 -2.56
CA LEU A 36 13.95 -15.94 -2.53
C LEU A 36 13.16 -14.83 -1.81
N ALA A 37 13.69 -14.29 -0.70
CA ALA A 37 13.00 -13.26 0.07
C ALA A 37 12.77 -11.98 -0.75
N TRP A 38 13.76 -11.55 -1.54
CA TRP A 38 13.61 -10.41 -2.45
C TRP A 38 12.63 -10.68 -3.59
N THR A 39 12.63 -11.90 -4.16
CA THR A 39 11.65 -12.32 -5.17
C THR A 39 10.23 -12.27 -4.63
N VAL A 40 9.99 -12.85 -3.44
CA VAL A 40 8.68 -12.84 -2.79
C VAL A 40 8.25 -11.41 -2.46
N THR A 41 9.15 -10.60 -1.91
CA THR A 41 8.88 -9.19 -1.61
C THR A 41 8.44 -8.44 -2.85
N ARG A 42 9.18 -8.59 -3.96
CA ARG A 42 8.85 -7.93 -5.23
C ARG A 42 7.47 -8.36 -5.75
N ILE A 43 7.16 -9.65 -5.75
CA ILE A 43 5.86 -10.16 -6.21
C ILE A 43 4.73 -9.58 -5.35
N LEU A 44 4.84 -9.65 -4.02
CA LEU A 44 3.81 -9.13 -3.12
C LEU A 44 3.62 -7.62 -3.25
N CYS A 45 4.71 -6.85 -3.39
CA CYS A 45 4.63 -5.41 -3.58
C CYS A 45 3.99 -5.04 -4.92
N LEU A 46 4.31 -5.75 -6.00
CA LEU A 46 3.69 -5.52 -7.31
C LEU A 46 2.21 -5.90 -7.32
N LEU A 47 1.84 -7.00 -6.66
CA LEU A 47 0.43 -7.38 -6.49
C LEU A 47 -0.32 -6.34 -5.65
N THR A 48 0.28 -5.84 -4.58
CA THR A 48 -0.30 -4.78 -3.73
C THR A 48 -0.51 -3.48 -4.51
N MET A 49 0.50 -3.06 -5.28
CA MET A 49 0.38 -1.88 -6.14
C MET A 49 -0.72 -2.06 -7.19
N ALA A 50 -0.76 -3.22 -7.85
CA ALA A 50 -1.78 -3.52 -8.86
C ALA A 50 -3.19 -3.54 -8.24
N SER A 51 -3.36 -4.12 -7.05
CA SER A 51 -4.66 -4.17 -6.38
C SER A 51 -5.11 -2.79 -5.88
N PHE A 52 -4.20 -1.92 -5.43
CA PHE A 52 -4.52 -0.52 -5.14
C PHE A 52 -4.89 0.27 -6.40
N ALA A 53 -4.26 -0.01 -7.54
CA ALA A 53 -4.65 0.59 -8.81
C ALA A 53 -6.07 0.16 -9.22
N VAL A 54 -6.41 -1.12 -9.03
CA VAL A 54 -7.77 -1.64 -9.24
C VAL A 54 -8.77 -1.00 -8.29
N ALA A 55 -8.44 -0.88 -7.00
CA ALA A 55 -9.29 -0.18 -6.02
C ALA A 55 -9.51 1.29 -6.41
N THR A 56 -8.46 1.98 -6.85
CA THR A 56 -8.55 3.38 -7.29
C THR A 56 -9.45 3.52 -8.52
N TRP A 57 -9.28 2.64 -9.50
CA TRP A 57 -10.16 2.62 -10.67
C TRP A 57 -11.61 2.35 -10.27
N GLY A 58 -11.86 1.35 -9.41
CA GLY A 58 -13.18 1.07 -8.87
C GLY A 58 -13.79 2.27 -8.15
N LEU A 59 -12.98 3.02 -7.40
CA LEU A 59 -13.39 4.24 -6.74
C LEU A 59 -13.83 5.32 -7.74
N PHE A 60 -13.03 5.57 -8.78
CA PHE A 60 -13.40 6.54 -9.83
C PHE A 60 -14.64 6.11 -10.61
N ALA A 61 -14.79 4.81 -10.85
CA ALA A 61 -15.95 4.22 -11.51
C ALA A 61 -17.16 4.03 -10.57
N GLN A 62 -17.05 4.41 -9.29
CA GLN A 62 -18.09 4.29 -8.26
C GLN A 62 -18.60 2.85 -8.07
N HIS A 63 -17.75 1.85 -8.25
CA HIS A 63 -18.10 0.48 -8.03
C HIS A 63 -18.06 0.12 -6.54
N SER A 64 -19.13 -0.45 -5.99
CA SER A 64 -19.23 -0.80 -4.56
C SER A 64 -18.13 -1.74 -4.04
N TRP A 65 -17.44 -2.47 -4.93
CA TRP A 65 -16.35 -3.38 -4.55
C TRP A 65 -15.01 -2.67 -4.31
N TRP A 66 -14.89 -1.36 -4.54
CA TRP A 66 -13.60 -0.66 -4.37
C TRP A 66 -13.08 -0.72 -2.93
N GLU A 67 -13.96 -0.63 -1.93
CA GLU A 67 -13.62 -0.67 -0.51
C GLU A 67 -13.00 -2.00 -0.09
N PRO A 68 -13.64 -3.17 -0.31
CA PRO A 68 -13.02 -4.45 0.04
C PRO A 68 -11.72 -4.69 -0.72
N VAL A 69 -11.58 -4.23 -1.97
CA VAL A 69 -10.31 -4.35 -2.70
C VAL A 69 -9.23 -3.48 -2.05
N ALA A 70 -9.53 -2.26 -1.59
CA ALA A 70 -8.58 -1.41 -0.87
C ALA A 70 -8.14 -2.02 0.48
N LEU A 71 -9.07 -2.64 1.21
CA LEU A 71 -8.79 -3.34 2.46
C LEU A 71 -7.89 -4.56 2.24
N VAL A 72 -8.21 -5.41 1.26
CA VAL A 72 -7.39 -6.58 0.90
C VAL A 72 -6.00 -6.15 0.41
N SER A 73 -5.93 -5.08 -0.38
CA SER A 73 -4.65 -4.49 -0.83
C SER A 73 -3.78 -4.07 0.36
N SER A 74 -4.39 -3.41 1.35
CA SER A 74 -3.71 -2.97 2.58
C SER A 74 -3.19 -4.16 3.39
N ALA A 75 -3.99 -5.22 3.53
CA ALA A 75 -3.58 -6.44 4.21
C ALA A 75 -2.42 -7.14 3.47
N LEU A 76 -2.50 -7.25 2.14
CA LEU A 76 -1.46 -7.83 1.31
C LEU A 76 -0.13 -7.06 1.43
N GLY A 77 -0.21 -5.73 1.47
CA GLY A 77 0.94 -4.88 1.72
C GLY A 77 1.59 -5.15 3.07
N ILE A 78 0.81 -5.24 4.15
CA ILE A 78 1.34 -5.60 5.48
C ILE A 78 2.05 -6.95 5.44
N LEU A 79 1.50 -7.95 4.74
CA LEU A 79 2.15 -9.25 4.56
C LEU A 79 3.48 -9.14 3.81
N ALA A 80 3.61 -8.22 2.84
CA ALA A 80 4.85 -7.97 2.11
C ALA A 80 5.99 -7.45 3.00
N LEU A 81 5.68 -6.85 4.16
CA LEU A 81 6.70 -6.35 5.09
C LEU A 81 7.53 -7.46 5.73
N ILE A 82 6.98 -8.66 5.87
CA ILE A 82 7.69 -9.81 6.47
C ILE A 82 8.89 -10.22 5.59
N PRO A 83 8.71 -10.62 4.32
CA PRO A 83 9.83 -10.96 3.47
C PRO A 83 10.72 -9.75 3.18
N TYR A 84 10.18 -8.52 3.11
CA TYR A 84 10.99 -7.32 2.96
C TYR A 84 11.99 -7.15 4.10
N TRP A 85 11.52 -7.30 5.34
CA TRP A 85 12.36 -7.17 6.53
C TRP A 85 13.52 -8.17 6.48
N LEU A 86 13.21 -9.43 6.22
CA LEU A 86 14.21 -10.51 6.12
C LEU A 86 15.18 -10.26 4.97
N ALA A 87 14.67 -9.84 3.81
CA ALA A 87 15.47 -9.60 2.62
C ALA A 87 16.44 -8.44 2.80
N ASN A 88 15.96 -7.30 3.31
CA ASN A 88 16.78 -6.11 3.46
C ASN A 88 17.81 -6.27 4.58
N THR A 89 17.42 -6.77 5.76
CA THR A 89 18.36 -6.96 6.88
C THR A 89 19.35 -8.09 6.61
N GLY A 90 18.89 -9.22 6.06
CA GLY A 90 19.76 -10.35 5.68
C GLY A 90 20.71 -10.01 4.52
N GLY A 91 20.34 -9.06 3.66
CA GLY A 91 21.17 -8.55 2.58
C GLY A 91 22.21 -7.50 3.00
N GLY A 92 22.32 -7.16 4.29
CA GLY A 92 23.26 -6.16 4.82
C GLY A 92 22.69 -4.74 4.91
N GLY A 93 21.37 -4.57 4.72
CA GLY A 93 20.69 -3.28 4.84
C GLY A 93 20.53 -2.81 6.29
N SER A 94 20.47 -1.49 6.46
CA SER A 94 20.28 -0.86 7.77
C SER A 94 18.94 -1.27 8.42
N THR A 95 19.00 -1.79 9.64
CA THR A 95 17.80 -2.11 10.44
C THR A 95 16.95 -0.86 10.69
N ALA A 96 17.59 0.29 10.96
CA ALA A 96 16.86 1.54 11.20
C ALA A 96 16.10 2.02 9.96
N ALA A 97 16.73 1.95 8.77
CA ALA A 97 16.06 2.30 7.52
C ALA A 97 14.94 1.32 7.17
N THR A 98 15.15 0.01 7.39
CA THR A 98 14.13 -1.03 7.23
C THR A 98 12.92 -0.75 8.12
N ALA A 99 13.16 -0.43 9.39
CA ALA A 99 12.11 -0.14 10.36
C ALA A 99 11.32 1.12 10.00
N TYR A 100 12.00 2.17 9.55
CA TYR A 100 11.33 3.38 9.09
C TYR A 100 10.42 3.11 7.88
N ASN A 101 10.93 2.40 6.87
CA ASN A 101 10.14 2.02 5.70
C ASN A 101 8.94 1.13 6.07
N ALA A 102 9.12 0.15 6.95
CA ALA A 102 8.01 -0.67 7.42
C ALA A 102 6.97 0.16 8.19
N PHE A 103 7.42 1.05 9.07
CA PHE A 103 6.56 1.91 9.88
C PHE A 103 5.65 2.81 9.02
N ILE A 104 6.21 3.51 8.02
CA ILE A 104 5.40 4.39 7.16
C ILE A 104 4.34 3.59 6.37
N HIS A 105 4.67 2.36 5.94
CA HIS A 105 3.72 1.49 5.23
C HIS A 105 2.64 0.94 6.16
N VAL A 106 2.98 0.61 7.41
CA VAL A 106 2.00 0.25 8.44
C VAL A 106 1.06 1.41 8.72
N LEU A 107 1.57 2.64 8.88
CA LEU A 107 0.74 3.82 9.10
C LEU A 107 -0.22 4.07 7.92
N MET A 108 0.28 3.94 6.69
CA MET A 108 -0.53 4.08 5.49
C MET A 108 -1.64 3.04 5.41
N ALA A 109 -1.31 1.75 5.61
CA ALA A 109 -2.30 0.68 5.63
C ALA A 109 -3.32 0.88 6.77
N ALA A 110 -2.87 1.28 7.96
CA ALA A 110 -3.72 1.61 9.09
C ALA A 110 -4.66 2.78 8.77
N GLY A 111 -4.21 3.78 8.01
CA GLY A 111 -5.04 4.87 7.52
C GLY A 111 -6.19 4.38 6.62
N VAL A 112 -5.91 3.45 5.69
CA VAL A 112 -6.94 2.84 4.84
C VAL A 112 -7.94 2.05 5.69
N PHE A 113 -7.46 1.21 6.61
CA PHE A 113 -8.33 0.48 7.54
C PHE A 113 -9.18 1.41 8.38
N ALA A 114 -8.60 2.47 8.94
CA ALA A 114 -9.32 3.44 9.76
C ALA A 114 -10.42 4.12 8.96
N LEU A 115 -10.12 4.60 7.74
CA LEU A 115 -11.10 5.30 6.90
C LEU A 115 -12.28 4.43 6.49
N LEU A 116 -12.07 3.12 6.31
CA LEU A 116 -13.08 2.20 5.78
C LEU A 116 -13.77 1.32 6.83
N LEU A 117 -13.19 1.17 8.03
CA LEU A 117 -13.76 0.32 9.09
C LEU A 117 -14.27 1.11 10.29
N ILE A 118 -13.85 2.36 10.49
CA ILE A 118 -14.37 3.18 11.58
C ILE A 118 -15.70 3.80 11.12
N PRO A 119 -16.85 3.50 11.77
CA PRO A 119 -18.16 3.87 11.21
C PRO A 119 -18.37 5.36 10.97
N SER A 120 -17.75 6.24 11.77
CA SER A 120 -17.83 7.69 11.56
C SER A 120 -17.07 8.14 10.31
N LEU A 121 -15.92 7.53 10.03
CA LEU A 121 -15.10 7.84 8.86
C LEU A 121 -15.68 7.20 7.61
N GLU A 122 -16.14 5.95 7.69
CA GLU A 122 -16.79 5.24 6.60
C GLU A 122 -18.03 6.00 6.11
N ARG A 123 -18.88 6.48 7.03
CA ARG A 123 -20.03 7.34 6.67
C ARG A 123 -19.59 8.63 6.00
N TRP A 124 -18.50 9.24 6.45
CA TRP A 124 -17.95 10.45 5.83
C TRP A 124 -17.43 10.16 4.41
N VAL A 125 -16.71 9.06 4.20
CA VAL A 125 -16.24 8.61 2.89
C VAL A 125 -17.44 8.39 1.98
N ASN A 126 -18.41 7.57 2.40
CA ASN A 126 -19.62 7.30 1.62
C ASN A 126 -20.41 8.57 1.28
N GLY A 127 -20.51 9.52 2.22
CA GLY A 127 -21.20 10.79 2.03
C GLY A 127 -20.53 11.74 1.03
N ASN A 128 -19.19 11.71 0.92
CA ASN A 128 -18.43 12.69 0.14
C ASN A 128 -17.77 12.11 -1.12
N VAL A 129 -17.58 10.80 -1.18
CA VAL A 129 -16.87 10.10 -2.25
C VAL A 129 -17.83 9.38 -3.19
N MET A 130 -18.86 8.73 -2.63
CA MET A 130 -19.84 7.94 -3.41
C MET A 130 -21.05 8.76 -3.87
N ARG A 131 -21.34 9.91 -3.25
CA ARG A 131 -22.46 10.79 -3.65
C ARG A 131 -22.08 11.94 -4.59
N SER A 132 -20.79 12.20 -4.80
CA SER A 132 -20.27 13.34 -5.59
C SER A 132 -20.13 13.08 -7.07
#